data_AF-A0A5K0Y8C2-F1
#
_entry.id   AF-A0A5K0Y8C2-F1
#
_cell.length_a   1.000
_cell.length_b   1.000
_cell.length_c   1.000
_cell.angle_alpha   90.00
_cell.angle_beta   90.00
_cell.angle_gamma   90.00
#
_symmetry.space_group_name_H-M   'P 1'
#
loop_
_entity.id
_entity.type
_entity.pdbx_description
1 polymer ?
#
loop_
_entity_poly.entity_id
_entity_poly.type
_entity_poly.pdbx_seq_one_letter_code
_entity_poly.pdbx_strand_id
1 'polypeptide(L)' 'MLCSPRSLSPCREESGDEELSVLPRHTKVIVTGNNRTKSVLVGLQGVVKKAVGLGGWHWL' A
#
# COMPACT_ATOMS: atom_id res chain seq x y z
N MET A 1 -13.95 -39.07 27.48
CA MET A 1 -14.16 -37.73 28.03
C MET A 1 -12.82 -37.02 28.12
N LEU A 2 -12.56 -36.04 27.26
CA LEU A 2 -11.83 -34.85 27.67
C LEU A 2 -12.23 -33.70 26.73
N CYS A 3 -12.89 -32.72 27.32
CA CYS A 3 -13.43 -31.54 26.67
C CYS A 3 -12.28 -30.55 26.40
N SER A 4 -12.01 -30.21 25.14
CA SER A 4 -11.17 -29.05 24.81
C SER A 4 -12.05 -27.79 24.80
N PRO A 5 -11.70 -26.74 25.56
CA PRO A 5 -12.55 -25.58 25.72
C PRO A 5 -12.54 -24.72 24.46
N ARG A 6 -13.73 -24.26 24.06
CA ARG A 6 -13.87 -23.05 23.24
C ARG A 6 -13.19 -21.90 23.98
N SER A 7 -12.06 -21.43 23.47
CA SER A 7 -11.45 -20.17 23.90
C SER A 7 -11.14 -19.35 22.66
N LEU A 8 -12.09 -18.47 22.35
CA LEU A 8 -11.90 -17.10 21.90
C LEU A 8 -10.76 -16.85 20.91
N SER A 9 -11.16 -16.60 19.68
CA SER A 9 -10.44 -15.77 18.71
C SER A 9 -9.83 -14.54 19.42
N PRO A 10 -8.51 -14.31 19.32
CA PRO A 10 -8.03 -12.96 19.15
C PRO A 10 -8.52 -12.51 17.78
N CYS A 11 -9.15 -11.35 17.74
CA CYS A 11 -9.53 -10.67 16.53
C CYS A 11 -8.37 -10.68 15.53
N ARG A 12 -8.73 -10.75 14.25
CA ARG A 12 -7.88 -10.47 13.10
C ARG A 12 -7.05 -9.21 13.36
N GLU A 13 -5.83 -9.41 13.84
CA GLU A 13 -4.81 -8.40 14.09
C GLU A 13 -3.52 -8.87 13.44
N GLU A 14 -3.55 -9.03 12.12
CA GLU A 14 -2.38 -8.71 11.33
C GLU A 14 -2.83 -7.64 10.34
N SER A 15 -3.07 -6.45 10.90
CA SER A 15 -2.92 -5.22 10.14
C SER A 15 -1.44 -5.08 9.81
N GLY A 16 -0.94 -5.91 8.89
CA GLY A 16 0.33 -5.71 8.19
C GLY A 16 0.22 -4.56 7.19
N ASP A 17 -0.45 -3.49 7.59
CA ASP A 17 -0.30 -2.20 6.97
C ASP A 17 1.08 -1.69 7.43
N GLU A 18 1.86 -1.13 6.52
CA GLU A 18 2.98 -0.25 6.83
C GLU A 18 4.41 -0.83 6.92
N GLU A 19 4.71 -1.99 6.33
CA GLU A 19 5.98 -2.08 5.56
C GLU A 19 5.73 -1.34 4.25
N LEU A 20 5.76 -0.02 4.37
CA LEU A 20 5.61 0.96 3.31
C LEU A 20 6.39 0.53 2.08
N SER A 21 5.68 -0.08 1.12
CA SER A 21 6.29 -0.74 -0.03
C SER A 21 7.05 0.30 -0.84
N VAL A 22 8.35 0.39 -0.56
CA VAL A 22 9.28 1.30 -1.22
C VAL A 22 9.45 0.78 -2.63
N LEU A 23 8.72 1.38 -3.57
CA LEU A 23 8.75 0.93 -4.95
C LEU A 23 10.17 1.10 -5.52
N PRO A 24 10.73 0.06 -6.16
CA PRO A 24 12.06 0.13 -6.71
C PRO A 24 12.21 1.28 -7.71
N ARG A 25 13.42 1.82 -7.80
CA ARG A 25 13.76 2.81 -8.83
C ARG A 25 13.52 2.21 -10.22
N HIS A 26 13.12 3.05 -11.15
CA HIS A 26 12.79 2.70 -12.54
C HIS A 26 11.53 1.84 -12.71
N THR A 27 10.72 1.69 -11.67
CA THR A 27 9.40 1.07 -11.80
C THR A 27 8.49 1.99 -12.62
N LYS A 28 7.79 1.43 -13.61
CA LYS A 28 6.76 2.14 -14.35
C LYS A 28 5.45 2.06 -13.57
N VAL A 29 4.80 3.20 -13.42
CA VAL A 29 3.61 3.34 -12.56
C VAL A 29 2.53 4.08 -13.32
N ILE A 30 1.26 3.82 -12.99
CA ILE A 30 0.10 4.54 -13.51
C ILE A 30 -0.63 5.18 -12.34
N VAL A 31 -1.04 6.44 -12.51
CA VAL A 31 -1.88 7.12 -11.54
C VAL A 31 -3.32 6.61 -11.67
N THR A 32 -3.83 5.93 -10.66
CA THR A 32 -5.20 5.40 -10.64
C THR A 32 -6.23 6.39 -10.08
N GLY A 33 -5.81 7.33 -9.24
CA GLY A 33 -6.64 8.42 -8.69
C GLY A 33 -7.41 8.08 -7.40
N ASN A 34 -7.78 9.12 -6.65
CA ASN A 34 -8.64 9.07 -5.47
C ASN A 34 -9.34 10.44 -5.29
N ASN A 35 -10.13 10.61 -4.21
CA ASN A 35 -10.89 11.85 -3.93
C ASN A 35 -10.02 13.12 -3.74
N ARG A 36 -8.70 12.97 -3.57
CA ARG A 36 -7.75 14.09 -3.49
C ARG A 36 -6.98 14.34 -4.78
N THR A 37 -7.06 13.45 -5.77
CA THR A 37 -6.24 13.49 -6.98
C THR A 37 -6.93 14.32 -8.06
N LYS A 38 -6.19 15.23 -8.72
CA LYS A 38 -6.73 15.94 -9.89
C LYS A 38 -6.95 14.94 -11.03
N SER A 39 -8.14 14.93 -11.62
CA SER A 39 -8.52 14.00 -12.70
C SER A 39 -7.55 14.01 -13.89
N VAL A 40 -6.98 15.18 -14.22
CA VAL A 40 -5.97 15.34 -15.28
C VAL A 40 -4.72 14.47 -15.07
N LEU A 41 -4.44 14.06 -13.83
CA LEU A 41 -3.29 13.22 -13.52
C LEU A 41 -3.61 11.73 -13.61
N VAL A 42 -4.88 11.34 -13.59
CA VAL A 42 -5.31 9.93 -13.65
C VAL A 42 -5.03 9.37 -15.03
N GLY A 43 -4.46 8.16 -15.08
CA GLY A 43 -4.03 7.49 -16.30
C GLY A 43 -2.64 7.91 -16.78
N LEU A 44 -2.03 8.96 -16.22
CA LEU A 44 -0.65 9.30 -16.54
C LEU A 44 0.31 8.23 -16.02
N GLN A 45 1.31 7.93 -16.84
CA GLN A 45 2.41 7.04 -16.50
C GLN A 45 3.60 7.83 -15.95
N GLY A 46 4.24 7.29 -14.93
CA GLY A 46 5.46 7.84 -14.35
C GLY A 46 6.53 6.77 -14.19
N VAL A 47 7.78 7.21 -14.00
CA VAL A 47 8.88 6.32 -13.63
C VAL A 47 9.34 6.71 -12.23
N VAL A 48 9.42 5.73 -11.33
CA VAL A 48 9.87 5.97 -9.96
C VAL A 48 11.34 6.34 -9.95
N LYS A 49 11.68 7.56 -9.52
CA LYS A 49 13.07 7.95 -9.27
C LYS A 49 13.51 7.59 -7.85
N LYS A 50 12.63 7.81 -6.89
CA LYS A 50 12.87 7.55 -5.47
C LYS A 50 11.55 7.30 -4.76
N ALA A 51 11.44 6.16 -4.11
CA ALA A 51 10.38 5.91 -3.15
C ALA A 51 10.79 6.44 -1.77
N VAL A 52 9.88 7.17 -1.14
CA VAL A 52 10.01 7.63 0.23
C VAL A 52 9.03 6.79 1.01
N GLY A 53 9.51 5.91 1.87
CA GLY A 53 8.69 4.93 2.60
C GLY A 53 7.78 5.56 3.64
N LEU A 54 6.92 6.51 3.22
CA LEU A 54 5.82 7.21 3.90
C LEU A 54 4.61 7.38 2.95
N GLY A 55 4.53 6.60 1.87
CA GLY A 55 3.38 6.49 0.98
C GLY A 55 3.53 7.30 -0.30
N GLY A 56 4.74 7.81 -0.57
CA GLY A 56 5.03 8.69 -1.68
C GLY A 56 6.22 8.25 -2.53
N TRP A 57 6.29 8.80 -3.74
CA TRP A 57 7.40 8.63 -4.67
C TRP A 57 7.59 9.87 -5.53
N HIS A 58 8.83 10.11 -5.96
CA HIS A 58 9.16 11.17 -6.91
C HIS A 58 9.14 10.58 -8.33
N TRP A 59 8.35 11.20 -9.21
CA TRP A 59 8.10 10.73 -10.58
C TRP A 59 8.60 11.69 -11.68
N LEU A 60 9.49 12.65 -11.33
CA LEU A 60 10.14 13.58 -12.27
C LEU A 60 11.18 12.89 -13.16
#